data_AF-A0A832KAD9-F1
#
_entry.id   AF-A0A832KAD9-F1
#
_cell.length_a   1.000
_cell.length_b   1.000
_cell.length_c   1.000
_cell.angle_alpha   90.00
_cell.angle_beta   90.00
_cell.angle_gamma   90.00
#
_symmetry.space_group_name_H-M   'P 1'
#
loop_
_entity.id
_entity.type
_entity.pdbx_description
1 polymer ?
#
loop_
_entity_poly.entity_id
_entity_poly.type
_entity_poly.pdbx_seq_one_letter_code
_entity_poly.pdbx_strand_id
1 'polypeptide(L)'
;MPLSRRSLSPTEVYKLLPRTNCRECGEENCMAFATKLVNREATLDKCPPIHEKGREASLKTLWELLKPPVKEVSISSKEATVKIGGKLVMYRHELTYHNPTAIAIDVWDDMSEEELLNRVKEVEGLSYEYIGRTLRLDLIAVRSTSNDMGRFGEAVKKIKENTRLPLVLCSLDPNVMEAGLVSYGEGRPLIYAATRDNWRDMADLALMYRCPLAISSPRDVDGLKSLARTLVEYGVEDLVLDPGTMWDGNLSDTINNFTMVRRAATKIGDELLGFPLLAVPATVWMSEGELPEIKAWREACLASMLMVRYADLMIMHSIEGWTILPTLILRENIYTDPRKPVAVESGLRTFGSPSEDSPVLVTSNFALTYYTVAADLEASGVGCYLVVTDTEGLSVESAVAGRKLTADKIAEALKASRVEEKVKHRKLIIPGRASRLSGEIEELTGWTVLVGPMDSSDIPKFLQEKWSSQPSQESGQLR
;
A
#
# COMPACT_ATOMS: atom_id res chain seq x y z
N MET A 1 11.00 19.71 27.68
CA MET A 1 10.95 18.94 26.42
C MET A 1 10.08 17.72 26.66
N PRO A 2 8.89 17.60 26.04
CA PRO A 2 8.15 16.35 26.11
C PRO A 2 9.04 15.26 25.49
N LEU A 3 9.09 14.11 26.14
CA LEU A 3 9.83 12.95 25.70
C LEU A 3 9.44 12.65 24.25
N SER A 4 10.33 12.97 23.30
CA SER A 4 10.38 12.29 22.01
C SER A 4 10.15 10.82 22.32
N ARG A 5 9.04 10.23 21.84
CA ARG A 5 8.72 8.82 22.09
C ARG A 5 9.93 8.01 21.65
N ARG A 6 10.81 7.67 22.62
CA ARG A 6 11.97 6.82 22.43
C ARG A 6 11.44 5.56 21.76
N SER A 7 12.16 5.06 20.76
CA SER A 7 11.82 3.79 20.11
C SER A 7 11.53 2.76 21.20
N LEU A 8 10.28 2.31 21.26
CA LEU A 8 9.77 1.46 22.33
C LEU A 8 10.69 0.24 22.46
N SER A 9 11.31 0.02 23.62
CA SER A 9 12.26 -1.08 23.76
C SER A 9 11.53 -2.41 24.02
N PRO A 10 11.88 -3.51 23.34
CA PRO A 10 11.35 -4.84 23.68
C PRO A 10 11.57 -5.19 25.15
N THR A 11 12.63 -4.69 25.78
CA THR A 11 12.91 -4.90 27.20
C THR A 11 11.91 -4.17 28.11
N GLU A 12 11.45 -2.98 27.73
CA GLU A 12 10.46 -2.21 28.49
C GLU A 12 9.08 -2.89 28.42
N VAL A 13 8.69 -3.34 27.23
CA VAL A 13 7.47 -4.14 27.03
C VAL A 13 7.55 -5.45 27.82
N TYR A 14 8.67 -6.17 27.73
CA TYR A 14 8.87 -7.43 28.45
C TYR A 14 8.72 -7.31 29.97
N LYS A 15 9.16 -6.19 30.57
CA LYS A 15 9.01 -5.95 32.02
C LYS A 15 7.55 -5.87 32.47
N LEU A 16 6.66 -5.42 31.58
CA LEU A 16 5.22 -5.28 31.83
C LEU A 16 4.43 -6.54 31.46
N LEU A 17 5.02 -7.45 30.69
CA LEU A 17 4.40 -8.72 30.36
C LEU A 17 4.35 -9.68 31.56
N PRO A 18 3.50 -10.73 31.49
CA PRO A 18 3.40 -11.80 32.47
C PRO A 18 4.70 -12.50 32.85
N ARG A 19 5.65 -12.59 31.91
CA ARG A 19 6.92 -13.32 32.02
C ARG A 19 6.75 -14.80 32.40
N THR A 20 5.61 -15.39 32.07
CA THR A 20 5.30 -16.82 32.31
C THR A 20 5.94 -17.76 31.28
N ASN A 21 6.28 -17.25 30.09
CA ASN A 21 6.78 -18.03 28.95
C ASN A 21 5.88 -19.24 28.59
N CYS A 22 4.56 -19.11 28.78
CA CYS A 22 3.59 -20.20 28.57
C CYS A 22 3.37 -20.61 27.11
N ARG A 23 3.81 -19.79 26.15
CA ARG A 23 3.64 -19.98 24.68
C ARG A 23 2.20 -19.98 24.16
N GLU A 24 1.22 -19.61 24.98
CA GLU A 24 -0.19 -19.48 24.57
C GLU A 24 -0.41 -18.43 23.47
N CYS A 25 0.50 -17.46 23.35
CA CYS A 25 0.51 -16.46 22.29
C CYS A 25 1.09 -16.96 20.95
N GLY A 26 1.55 -18.22 20.88
CA GLY A 26 2.21 -18.81 19.72
C GLY A 26 3.71 -18.48 19.58
N GLU A 27 4.27 -17.71 20.52
CA GLU A 27 5.69 -17.33 20.52
C GLU A 27 6.52 -18.19 21.47
N GLU A 28 7.81 -18.37 21.15
CA GLU A 28 8.71 -19.24 21.91
C GLU A 28 8.85 -18.86 23.39
N ASN A 29 8.81 -17.56 23.68
CA ASN A 29 8.89 -16.97 25.02
C ASN A 29 8.32 -15.53 25.03
N CYS A 30 8.15 -14.95 26.22
CA CYS A 30 7.59 -13.60 26.37
C CYS A 30 8.48 -12.49 25.79
N MET A 31 9.80 -12.70 25.66
CA MET A 31 10.70 -11.71 25.03
C MET A 31 10.52 -11.68 23.51
N ALA A 32 10.34 -12.85 22.88
CA ALA A 32 9.96 -12.95 21.48
C ALA A 32 8.62 -12.24 21.21
N PHE A 33 7.62 -12.48 22.07
CA PHE A 33 6.35 -11.77 22.00
C PHE A 33 6.49 -10.25 22.19
N ALA A 34 7.29 -9.80 23.17
CA ALA A 34 7.57 -8.38 23.37
C ALA A 34 8.21 -7.73 22.13
N THR A 35 9.12 -8.45 21.46
CA THR A 35 9.77 -7.99 20.23
C THR A 35 8.75 -7.86 19.10
N LYS A 36 7.85 -8.84 18.94
CA LYS A 36 6.76 -8.78 17.96
C LYS A 36 5.74 -7.67 18.27
N LEU A 37 5.44 -7.40 19.53
CA LEU A 37 4.57 -6.26 19.92
C LEU A 37 5.20 -4.92 19.52
N VAL A 38 6.49 -4.72 19.80
CA VAL A 38 7.24 -3.52 19.40
C VAL A 38 7.28 -3.37 17.88
N ASN A 39 7.51 -4.48 17.17
CA ASN A 39 7.55 -4.51 15.70
C ASN A 39 6.17 -4.52 15.03
N ARG A 40 5.08 -4.57 15.82
CA ARG A 40 3.68 -4.67 15.34
C ARG A 40 3.35 -5.92 14.54
N GLU A 41 4.09 -6.98 14.79
CA GLU A 41 3.85 -8.32 14.23
C GLU A 41 2.84 -9.11 15.08
N ALA A 42 2.49 -8.61 16.26
CA ALA A 42 1.47 -9.16 17.15
C ALA A 42 0.68 -8.05 17.87
N THR A 43 -0.51 -8.39 18.36
CA THR A 43 -1.35 -7.52 19.21
C THR A 43 -1.39 -8.05 20.64
N LEU A 44 -1.66 -7.16 21.60
CA LEU A 44 -1.65 -7.49 23.02
C LEU A 44 -2.70 -8.55 23.39
N ASP A 45 -3.83 -8.57 22.66
CA ASP A 45 -4.93 -9.54 22.85
C ASP A 45 -4.49 -11.00 22.67
N LYS A 46 -3.37 -11.25 21.99
CA LYS A 46 -2.80 -12.59 21.84
C LYS A 46 -2.15 -13.14 23.11
N CYS A 47 -2.10 -12.38 24.20
CA CYS A 47 -1.53 -12.83 25.47
C CYS A 47 -2.63 -13.01 26.52
N PRO A 48 -3.34 -14.16 26.58
CA PRO A 48 -4.38 -14.40 27.58
C PRO A 48 -3.95 -14.06 29.03
N PRO A 49 -2.72 -14.39 29.48
CA PRO A 49 -2.31 -14.12 30.86
C PRO A 49 -2.18 -12.64 31.24
N ILE A 50 -2.15 -11.69 30.28
CA ILE A 50 -2.14 -10.25 30.61
C ILE A 50 -3.53 -9.73 31.02
N HIS A 51 -4.59 -10.48 30.69
CA HIS A 51 -5.98 -10.16 31.03
C HIS A 51 -6.44 -10.80 32.36
N GLU A 52 -5.55 -11.53 33.03
CA GLU A 52 -5.82 -12.10 34.35
C GLU A 52 -5.90 -11.02 35.45
N LYS A 53 -6.66 -11.32 36.51
CA LYS A 53 -6.82 -10.42 37.66
C LYS A 53 -5.47 -10.08 38.30
N GLY A 54 -5.27 -8.81 38.65
CA GLY A 54 -4.05 -8.30 39.28
C GLY A 54 -3.01 -7.74 38.31
N ARG A 55 -3.30 -7.72 37.00
CA ARG A 55 -2.43 -7.15 35.95
C ARG A 55 -3.04 -5.96 35.23
N GLU A 56 -4.16 -5.43 35.73
CA GLU A 56 -4.92 -4.34 35.12
C GLU A 56 -4.05 -3.09 34.93
N ALA A 57 -3.16 -2.79 35.88
CA ALA A 57 -2.21 -1.68 35.77
C ALA A 57 -1.19 -1.90 34.64
N SER A 58 -0.56 -3.08 34.56
CA SER A 58 0.41 -3.41 33.51
C SER A 58 -0.24 -3.45 32.14
N LEU A 59 -1.46 -4.01 32.04
CA LEU A 59 -2.28 -4.02 30.83
C LEU A 59 -2.53 -2.58 30.36
N LYS A 60 -2.99 -1.70 31.24
CA LYS A 60 -3.25 -0.28 30.91
C LYS A 60 -1.97 0.42 30.44
N THR A 61 -0.85 0.24 31.14
CA THR A 61 0.44 0.85 30.73
C THR A 61 0.91 0.32 29.38
N LEU A 62 0.77 -0.99 29.11
CA LEU A 62 1.11 -1.57 27.82
C LEU A 62 0.23 -1.00 26.70
N TRP A 63 -1.08 -0.87 26.94
CA TRP A 63 -2.00 -0.24 25.98
C TRP A 63 -1.56 1.19 25.62
N GLU A 64 -1.21 2.02 26.61
CA GLU A 64 -0.74 3.38 26.36
C GLU A 64 0.60 3.43 25.62
N LEU A 65 1.55 2.57 26.00
CA LEU A 65 2.86 2.49 25.35
C LEU A 65 2.76 1.98 23.90
N LEU A 66 1.81 1.08 23.64
CA LEU A 66 1.55 0.50 22.34
C LEU A 66 0.53 1.32 21.54
N LYS A 67 -0.09 2.37 22.08
CA LYS A 67 -1.02 3.22 21.33
C LYS A 67 -0.26 3.96 20.21
N PRO A 68 -0.67 3.84 18.94
CA PRO A 68 -0.01 4.58 17.87
C PRO A 68 -0.18 6.10 18.10
N PRO A 69 0.85 6.92 17.82
CA PRO A 69 0.74 8.38 17.88
C PRO A 69 -0.38 8.93 17.01
N VAL A 70 -0.70 8.27 15.89
CA VAL A 70 -1.92 8.54 15.13
C VAL A 70 -2.87 7.36 15.23
N LYS A 71 -4.07 7.64 15.76
CA LYS A 71 -5.16 6.67 15.95
C LYS A 71 -5.51 6.00 14.62
N GLU A 72 -5.86 4.72 14.68
CA GLU A 72 -6.45 4.01 13.56
C GLU A 72 -7.97 4.25 13.56
N VAL A 73 -8.52 4.55 12.39
CA VAL A 73 -9.97 4.72 12.17
C VAL A 73 -10.40 3.75 11.08
N SER A 74 -11.53 3.08 11.30
CA SER A 74 -12.11 2.13 10.34
C SER A 74 -13.35 2.71 9.68
N ILE A 75 -13.41 2.60 8.36
CA ILE A 75 -14.54 2.97 7.51
C ILE A 75 -15.06 1.68 6.88
N SER A 76 -16.33 1.35 7.05
CA SER A 76 -16.85 0.03 6.65
C SER A 76 -18.19 0.09 5.94
N SER A 77 -18.30 -0.72 4.89
CA SER A 77 -19.57 -1.16 4.34
C SER A 77 -20.01 -2.46 5.03
N LYS A 78 -21.06 -3.10 4.51
CA LYS A 78 -21.45 -4.45 4.92
C LYS A 78 -20.41 -5.52 4.57
N GLU A 79 -19.65 -5.32 3.48
CA GLU A 79 -18.78 -6.35 2.90
C GLU A 79 -17.28 -6.05 3.02
N ALA A 80 -16.91 -4.78 3.22
CA ALA A 80 -15.52 -4.35 3.24
C ALA A 80 -15.25 -3.36 4.39
N THR A 81 -14.02 -3.34 4.88
CA THR A 81 -13.54 -2.38 5.86
C THR A 81 -12.19 -1.84 5.44
N VAL A 82 -12.06 -0.53 5.39
CA VAL A 82 -10.83 0.21 5.09
C VAL A 82 -10.33 0.85 6.39
N LYS A 83 -9.04 0.69 6.68
CA LYS A 83 -8.39 1.25 7.87
C LYS A 83 -7.46 2.39 7.45
N ILE A 84 -7.60 3.54 8.10
CA ILE A 84 -6.76 4.73 7.88
C ILE A 84 -6.05 5.13 9.18
N GLY A 85 -4.95 5.87 9.06
CA GLY A 85 -4.12 6.26 10.22
C GLY A 85 -3.30 5.10 10.77
N GLY A 86 -3.26 4.94 12.10
CA GLY A 86 -2.45 3.91 12.75
C GLY A 86 -0.93 4.13 12.58
N LYS A 87 -0.48 5.38 12.40
CA LYS A 87 0.92 5.68 12.08
C LYS A 87 1.77 5.79 13.34
N LEU A 88 2.97 5.21 13.25
CA LEU A 88 3.92 5.06 14.36
C LEU A 88 5.11 6.00 14.29
N VAL A 89 5.54 6.30 13.07
CA VAL A 89 6.76 7.05 12.81
C VAL A 89 6.48 8.16 11.80
N MET A 90 7.36 9.15 11.79
CA MET A 90 7.28 10.24 10.82
C MET A 90 7.96 9.87 9.51
N TYR A 91 8.99 9.01 9.55
CA TYR A 91 9.74 8.63 8.37
C TYR A 91 9.79 7.12 8.21
N ARG A 92 9.49 6.60 7.01
CA ARG A 92 9.41 5.17 6.75
C ARG A 92 10.70 4.38 7.06
N HIS A 93 11.87 5.02 7.00
CA HIS A 93 13.13 4.35 7.35
C HIS A 93 13.31 4.14 8.87
N GLU A 94 12.52 4.81 9.71
CA GLU A 94 12.49 4.58 11.16
C GLU A 94 11.73 3.28 11.48
N LEU A 95 10.59 3.08 10.82
CA LEU A 95 9.76 1.87 10.87
C LEU A 95 8.83 1.87 9.65
N THR A 96 8.48 0.67 9.17
CA THR A 96 7.52 0.49 8.08
C THR A 96 6.23 1.28 8.32
N TYR A 97 5.73 1.92 7.28
CA TYR A 97 4.39 2.50 7.34
C TYR A 97 3.34 1.39 7.24
N HIS A 98 2.31 1.48 8.08
CA HIS A 98 1.16 0.59 8.07
C HIS A 98 -0.07 1.35 7.58
N ASN A 99 -1.13 0.62 7.18
CA ASN A 99 -2.38 1.15 6.64
C ASN A 99 -2.13 2.10 5.44
N PRO A 100 -1.89 1.56 4.23
CA PRO A 100 -1.70 2.35 3.02
C PRO A 100 -2.75 3.44 2.85
N THR A 101 -2.36 4.58 2.27
CA THR A 101 -3.26 5.72 2.06
C THR A 101 -4.48 5.27 1.25
N ALA A 102 -5.67 5.40 1.85
CA ALA A 102 -6.92 5.05 1.19
C ALA A 102 -7.24 6.09 0.11
N ILE A 103 -7.70 5.65 -1.05
CA ILE A 103 -8.08 6.51 -2.16
C ILE A 103 -9.57 6.36 -2.41
N ALA A 104 -10.30 7.46 -2.26
CA ALA A 104 -11.70 7.60 -2.59
C ALA A 104 -11.87 8.33 -3.91
N ILE A 105 -12.72 7.82 -4.80
CA ILE A 105 -13.12 8.56 -6.01
C ILE A 105 -14.46 9.25 -5.76
N ASP A 106 -14.55 10.53 -6.13
CA ASP A 106 -15.75 11.32 -5.94
C ASP A 106 -16.85 10.96 -6.95
N VAL A 107 -18.10 10.98 -6.47
CA VAL A 107 -19.34 10.94 -7.24
C VAL A 107 -20.28 11.97 -6.62
N TRP A 108 -21.26 12.47 -7.35
CA TRP A 108 -22.14 13.52 -6.81
C TRP A 108 -23.61 13.28 -7.13
N ASP A 109 -24.47 13.81 -6.28
CA ASP A 109 -25.92 13.51 -6.24
C ASP A 109 -26.75 14.19 -7.34
N ASP A 110 -26.14 15.08 -8.13
CA ASP A 110 -26.77 15.65 -9.32
C ASP A 110 -26.51 14.90 -10.63
N MET A 111 -25.62 13.89 -10.61
CA MET A 111 -25.39 12.99 -11.74
C MET A 111 -26.69 12.31 -12.21
N SER A 112 -26.76 12.03 -13.51
CA SER A 112 -27.76 11.09 -14.01
C SER A 112 -27.55 9.70 -13.40
N GLU A 113 -28.61 8.91 -13.24
CA GLU A 113 -28.51 7.57 -12.66
C GLU A 113 -27.56 6.67 -13.46
N GLU A 114 -27.59 6.77 -14.79
CA GLU A 114 -26.70 6.00 -15.67
C GLU A 114 -25.23 6.38 -15.44
N GLU A 115 -24.92 7.68 -15.42
CA GLU A 115 -23.56 8.18 -15.18
C GLU A 115 -23.05 7.78 -13.79
N LEU A 116 -23.89 7.92 -12.76
CA LEU A 116 -23.57 7.55 -11.39
C LEU A 116 -23.20 6.07 -11.29
N LEU A 117 -24.05 5.18 -11.80
CA LEU A 117 -23.83 3.73 -11.71
C LEU A 117 -22.65 3.27 -12.57
N ASN A 118 -22.43 3.89 -13.74
CA ASN A 118 -21.26 3.58 -14.57
C ASN A 118 -19.96 3.96 -13.86
N ARG A 119 -19.90 5.14 -13.26
CA ARG A 119 -18.73 5.61 -12.51
C ARG A 119 -18.46 4.73 -11.28
N VAL A 120 -19.49 4.34 -10.52
CA VAL A 120 -19.34 3.42 -9.38
C VAL A 120 -18.74 2.07 -9.82
N LYS A 121 -19.24 1.50 -10.91
CA LYS A 121 -18.73 0.23 -11.46
C LYS A 121 -17.29 0.36 -11.95
N GLU A 122 -16.93 1.48 -12.57
CA GLU A 122 -15.56 1.74 -13.02
C GLU A 122 -14.59 1.81 -11.84
N VAL A 123 -14.98 2.49 -10.75
CA VAL A 123 -14.18 2.57 -9.52
C VAL A 123 -13.96 1.20 -8.89
N GLU A 124 -15.01 0.39 -8.72
CA GLU A 124 -14.88 -0.94 -8.12
C GLU A 124 -14.17 -1.95 -9.03
N GLY A 125 -14.34 -1.82 -10.35
CA GLY A 125 -13.73 -2.69 -11.35
C GLY A 125 -12.26 -2.39 -11.63
N LEU A 126 -11.75 -1.21 -11.27
CA LEU A 126 -10.38 -0.80 -11.54
C LEU A 126 -9.38 -1.67 -10.76
N SER A 127 -8.49 -2.33 -11.51
CA SER A 127 -7.53 -3.27 -10.98
C SER A 127 -6.26 -3.30 -11.84
N TYR A 128 -5.09 -3.30 -11.20
CA TYR A 128 -3.80 -3.44 -11.87
C TYR A 128 -2.94 -4.50 -11.19
N GLU A 129 -2.30 -5.37 -11.97
CA GLU A 129 -1.30 -6.30 -11.43
C GLU A 129 0.07 -5.61 -11.38
N TYR A 130 0.68 -5.57 -10.19
CA TYR A 130 1.99 -4.97 -9.95
C TYR A 130 2.81 -5.84 -9.00
N ILE A 131 3.90 -6.43 -9.49
CA ILE A 131 4.84 -7.24 -8.69
C ILE A 131 4.10 -8.35 -7.89
N GLY A 132 3.17 -9.04 -8.56
CA GLY A 132 2.39 -10.13 -7.94
C GLY A 132 1.30 -9.68 -6.95
N ARG A 133 0.96 -8.39 -6.94
CA ARG A 133 -0.10 -7.82 -6.13
C ARG A 133 -1.15 -7.17 -7.02
N THR A 134 -2.41 -7.35 -6.66
CA THR A 134 -3.53 -6.65 -7.29
C THR A 134 -3.75 -5.30 -6.60
N LEU A 135 -3.48 -4.21 -7.30
CA LEU A 135 -3.73 -2.84 -6.85
C LEU A 135 -5.17 -2.43 -7.16
N ARG A 136 -5.89 -1.86 -6.19
CA ARG A 136 -7.29 -1.43 -6.30
C ARG A 136 -7.53 -0.09 -5.58
N LEU A 137 -8.66 0.56 -5.90
CA LEU A 137 -9.20 1.69 -5.15
C LEU A 137 -9.96 1.20 -3.91
N ASP A 138 -10.14 2.09 -2.92
CA ASP A 138 -10.57 1.67 -1.57
C ASP A 138 -11.99 2.14 -1.22
N LEU A 139 -12.38 3.32 -1.70
CA LEU A 139 -13.55 4.06 -1.22
C LEU A 139 -14.25 4.81 -2.36
N ILE A 140 -15.50 5.20 -2.13
CA ILE A 140 -16.23 6.16 -2.97
C ILE A 140 -16.67 7.33 -2.09
N ALA A 141 -16.44 8.57 -2.56
CA ALA A 141 -16.85 9.79 -1.87
C ALA A 141 -18.11 10.38 -2.51
N VAL A 142 -19.25 10.28 -1.83
CA VAL A 142 -20.54 10.75 -2.33
C VAL A 142 -20.74 12.21 -1.91
N ARG A 143 -20.74 13.12 -2.87
CA ARG A 143 -20.87 14.56 -2.66
C ARG A 143 -22.30 15.03 -2.85
N SER A 144 -22.80 15.79 -1.88
CA SER A 144 -24.00 16.60 -2.04
C SER A 144 -23.65 17.87 -2.79
N THR A 145 -23.80 17.89 -4.12
CA THR A 145 -23.71 19.11 -4.94
C THR A 145 -25.08 19.77 -5.09
N SER A 146 -26.16 19.00 -4.99
CA SER A 146 -27.54 19.49 -5.05
C SER A 146 -28.01 20.19 -3.77
N ASN A 147 -27.42 19.84 -2.62
CA ASN A 147 -27.87 20.24 -1.28
C ASN A 147 -29.34 19.89 -0.98
N ASP A 148 -29.86 18.84 -1.62
CA ASP A 148 -31.21 18.32 -1.41
C ASP A 148 -31.17 16.98 -0.65
N MET A 149 -31.93 16.90 0.44
CA MET A 149 -31.97 15.72 1.30
C MET A 149 -32.43 14.46 0.55
N GLY A 150 -33.45 14.59 -0.31
CA GLY A 150 -34.03 13.47 -1.04
C GLY A 150 -33.08 12.93 -2.10
N ARG A 151 -32.49 13.82 -2.90
CA ARG A 151 -31.51 13.45 -3.93
C ARG A 151 -30.27 12.82 -3.34
N PHE A 152 -29.71 13.40 -2.27
CA PHE A 152 -28.54 12.85 -1.63
C PHE A 152 -28.82 11.46 -1.02
N GLY A 153 -29.93 11.32 -0.30
CA GLY A 153 -30.36 10.04 0.24
C GLY A 153 -30.59 8.97 -0.84
N GLU A 154 -31.20 9.33 -1.97
CA GLU A 154 -31.40 8.41 -3.09
C GLU A 154 -30.09 8.00 -3.75
N ALA A 155 -29.18 8.95 -4.00
CA ALA A 155 -27.86 8.67 -4.55
C ALA A 155 -27.06 7.72 -3.65
N VAL A 156 -27.00 7.99 -2.34
CA VAL A 156 -26.31 7.12 -1.37
C VAL A 156 -26.89 5.71 -1.38
N LYS A 157 -28.22 5.58 -1.39
CA LYS A 157 -28.89 4.28 -1.46
C LYS A 157 -28.50 3.51 -2.73
N LYS A 158 -28.59 4.16 -3.90
CA LYS A 158 -28.25 3.54 -5.20
C LYS A 158 -26.79 3.09 -5.24
N ILE A 159 -25.86 3.92 -4.77
CA ILE A 159 -24.43 3.59 -4.73
C ILE A 159 -24.21 2.39 -3.82
N LYS A 160 -24.75 2.40 -2.59
CA LYS A 160 -24.62 1.30 -1.64
C LYS A 160 -25.13 -0.03 -2.20
N GLU A 161 -26.24 -0.03 -2.93
CA GLU A 161 -26.81 -1.23 -3.53
C GLU A 161 -25.97 -1.79 -4.69
N ASN A 162 -25.05 -0.99 -5.24
CA ASN A 162 -24.26 -1.33 -6.42
C ASN A 162 -22.74 -1.36 -6.17
N THR A 163 -22.29 -1.24 -4.92
CA THR A 163 -20.87 -1.38 -4.58
C THR A 163 -20.61 -2.05 -3.25
N ARG A 164 -19.48 -2.76 -3.17
CA ARG A 164 -18.95 -3.28 -1.90
C ARG A 164 -18.10 -2.28 -1.16
N LEU A 165 -17.61 -1.24 -1.83
CA LEU A 165 -16.67 -0.28 -1.25
C LEU A 165 -17.34 0.53 -0.13
N PRO A 166 -16.64 0.79 0.99
CA PRO A 166 -17.13 1.74 1.99
C PRO A 166 -17.22 3.17 1.42
N LEU A 167 -18.11 3.98 1.99
CA LEU A 167 -18.38 5.32 1.49
C LEU A 167 -17.84 6.42 2.43
N VAL A 168 -17.46 7.54 1.82
CA VAL A 168 -17.35 8.84 2.48
C VAL A 168 -18.58 9.64 2.07
N LEU A 169 -19.38 10.10 3.02
CA LEU A 169 -20.54 10.96 2.74
C LEU A 169 -20.12 12.41 2.94
N CYS A 170 -20.24 13.23 1.89
CA CYS A 170 -19.72 14.59 1.85
C CYS A 170 -20.86 15.61 1.77
N SER A 171 -21.24 16.19 2.91
CA SER A 171 -22.14 17.33 3.06
C SER A 171 -21.81 18.13 4.32
N LEU A 172 -21.92 19.47 4.24
CA LEU A 172 -21.81 20.36 5.40
C LEU A 172 -23.16 20.67 6.04
N ASP A 173 -24.28 20.30 5.39
CA ASP A 173 -25.62 20.45 5.95
C ASP A 173 -25.99 19.18 6.76
N PRO A 174 -26.21 19.30 8.08
CA PRO A 174 -26.55 18.15 8.92
C PRO A 174 -27.83 17.42 8.48
N ASN A 175 -28.82 18.11 7.91
CA ASN A 175 -30.07 17.47 7.47
C ASN A 175 -29.84 16.60 6.23
N VAL A 176 -29.03 17.10 5.29
CA VAL A 176 -28.62 16.35 4.11
C VAL A 176 -27.75 15.15 4.53
N MET A 177 -26.81 15.36 5.46
CA MET A 177 -25.98 14.29 6.01
C MET A 177 -26.83 13.19 6.66
N GLU A 178 -27.82 13.56 7.49
CA GLU A 178 -28.74 12.63 8.12
C GLU A 178 -29.49 11.80 7.08
N ALA A 179 -30.03 12.42 6.03
CA ALA A 179 -30.69 11.70 4.94
C ALA A 179 -29.78 10.66 4.27
N GLY A 180 -28.51 11.02 4.06
CA GLY A 180 -27.49 10.09 3.56
C GLY A 180 -27.21 8.93 4.52
N LEU A 181 -27.08 9.20 5.83
CA LEU A 181 -26.84 8.18 6.86
C LEU A 181 -28.02 7.22 7.00
N VAL A 182 -29.25 7.73 6.99
CA VAL A 182 -30.48 6.92 7.00
C VAL A 182 -30.51 5.98 5.79
N SER A 183 -30.25 6.53 4.59
CA SER A 183 -30.19 5.72 3.36
C SER A 183 -29.03 4.73 3.35
N TYR A 184 -27.90 5.09 3.97
CA TYR A 184 -26.77 4.18 4.11
C TYR A 184 -27.09 3.03 5.06
N GLY A 185 -27.87 3.23 6.12
CA GLY A 185 -28.31 2.17 7.03
C GLY A 185 -27.13 1.40 7.66
N GLU A 186 -27.12 0.07 7.54
CA GLU A 186 -26.05 -0.76 8.12
C GLU A 186 -24.67 -0.47 7.50
N GLY A 187 -23.71 -0.06 8.35
CA GLY A 187 -22.30 0.16 8.03
C GLY A 187 -21.73 1.31 8.88
N ARG A 188 -20.52 1.77 8.56
CA ARG A 188 -19.84 2.91 9.22
C ARG A 188 -19.14 3.77 8.17
N PRO A 189 -19.88 4.57 7.37
CA PRO A 189 -19.27 5.48 6.41
C PRO A 189 -18.54 6.61 7.14
N LEU A 190 -17.60 7.27 6.46
CA LEU A 190 -16.98 8.49 6.99
C LEU A 190 -17.91 9.69 6.75
N ILE A 191 -18.27 10.39 7.82
CA ILE A 191 -19.02 11.65 7.73
C ILE A 191 -18.05 12.78 7.44
N TYR A 192 -18.23 13.48 6.32
CA TYR A 192 -17.47 14.66 5.95
C TYR A 192 -18.43 15.85 5.79
N ALA A 193 -18.39 16.90 6.62
CA ALA A 193 -17.49 17.12 7.75
C ALA A 193 -18.07 18.07 8.81
N ALA A 194 -17.56 17.95 10.04
CA ALA A 194 -17.74 18.92 11.11
C ALA A 194 -16.82 20.14 10.90
N THR A 195 -17.39 21.33 11.04
CA THR A 195 -16.74 22.64 10.98
C THR A 195 -17.08 23.43 12.24
N ARG A 196 -16.55 24.66 12.36
CA ARG A 196 -16.89 25.55 13.50
C ARG A 196 -18.39 25.79 13.66
N ASP A 197 -19.13 25.79 12.55
CA ASP A 197 -20.52 26.24 12.52
C ASP A 197 -21.53 25.11 12.72
N ASN A 198 -21.15 23.86 12.43
CA ASN A 198 -22.07 22.71 12.45
C ASN A 198 -21.61 21.54 13.35
N TRP A 199 -20.50 21.69 14.09
CA TRP A 199 -19.85 20.55 14.76
C TRP A 199 -20.76 19.77 15.70
N ARG A 200 -21.71 20.44 16.38
CA ARG A 200 -22.59 19.79 17.37
C ARG A 200 -23.54 18.80 16.69
N ASP A 201 -24.26 19.26 15.68
CA ASP A 201 -25.22 18.41 14.95
C ASP A 201 -24.49 17.27 14.23
N MET A 202 -23.32 17.55 13.65
CA MET A 202 -22.48 16.52 13.02
C MET A 202 -21.94 15.51 14.05
N ALA A 203 -21.64 15.93 15.28
CA ALA A 203 -21.24 15.04 16.36
C ALA A 203 -22.39 14.15 16.82
N ASP A 204 -23.59 14.71 16.97
CA ASP A 204 -24.79 13.95 17.33
C ASP A 204 -25.08 12.86 16.29
N LEU A 205 -24.97 13.19 15.00
CA LEU A 205 -25.08 12.20 13.92
C LEU A 205 -23.98 11.13 13.99
N ALA A 206 -22.72 11.53 14.17
CA ALA A 206 -21.61 10.58 14.29
C ALA A 206 -21.80 9.59 15.45
N LEU A 207 -22.27 10.07 16.60
CA LEU A 207 -22.55 9.22 17.78
C LEU A 207 -23.77 8.33 17.56
N MET A 208 -24.86 8.88 17.03
CA MET A 208 -26.11 8.17 16.77
C MET A 208 -25.89 6.98 15.81
N TYR A 209 -25.19 7.24 14.71
CA TYR A 209 -24.90 6.24 13.68
C TYR A 209 -23.58 5.49 13.90
N ARG A 210 -22.84 5.82 14.97
CA ARG A 210 -21.51 5.23 15.32
C ARG A 210 -20.49 5.31 14.18
N CYS A 211 -20.53 6.41 13.44
CA CYS A 211 -19.70 6.64 12.26
C CYS A 211 -18.47 7.49 12.61
N PRO A 212 -17.32 7.25 11.96
CA PRO A 212 -16.20 8.18 12.06
C PRO A 212 -16.55 9.55 11.46
N LEU A 213 -15.96 10.61 12.01
CA LEU A 213 -16.26 12.00 11.67
C LEU A 213 -15.00 12.75 11.24
N ALA A 214 -15.01 13.31 10.03
CA ALA A 214 -13.99 14.25 9.59
C ALA A 214 -14.25 15.65 10.17
N ILE A 215 -13.17 16.33 10.54
CA ILE A 215 -13.13 17.73 10.96
C ILE A 215 -12.45 18.52 9.85
N SER A 216 -13.10 19.55 9.34
CA SER A 216 -12.51 20.45 8.34
C SER A 216 -12.27 21.82 8.96
N SER A 217 -11.02 22.28 8.90
CA SER A 217 -10.60 23.62 9.31
C SER A 217 -9.49 24.12 8.38
N PRO A 218 -9.83 24.51 7.13
CA PRO A 218 -8.85 24.85 6.11
C PRO A 218 -7.93 26.00 6.52
N ARG A 219 -6.61 25.76 6.46
CA ARG A 219 -5.55 26.72 6.84
C ARG A 219 -5.55 27.17 8.31
N ASP A 220 -6.34 26.54 9.17
CA ASP A 220 -6.43 26.88 10.59
C ASP A 220 -6.17 25.62 11.42
N VAL A 221 -4.88 25.29 11.62
CA VAL A 221 -4.45 24.13 12.42
C VAL A 221 -4.83 24.28 13.89
N ASP A 222 -4.86 25.50 14.41
CA ASP A 222 -5.31 25.78 15.78
C ASP A 222 -6.81 25.53 15.93
N GLY A 223 -7.61 25.98 14.94
CA GLY A 223 -9.03 25.67 14.83
C GLY A 223 -9.30 24.18 14.71
N LEU A 224 -8.50 23.47 13.90
CA LEU A 224 -8.56 22.01 13.73
C LEU A 224 -8.34 21.30 15.07
N LYS A 225 -7.29 21.69 15.82
CA LYS A 225 -7.00 21.15 17.15
C LYS A 225 -8.09 21.48 18.16
N SER A 226 -8.63 22.70 18.12
CA SER A 226 -9.70 23.10 19.02
C SER A 226 -10.98 22.29 18.78
N LEU A 227 -11.35 22.07 17.51
CA LEU A 227 -12.50 21.22 17.16
C LEU A 227 -12.28 19.77 17.56
N ALA A 228 -11.08 19.23 17.35
CA ALA A 228 -10.73 17.87 17.78
C ALA A 228 -10.91 17.70 19.30
N ARG A 229 -10.45 18.67 20.10
CA ARG A 229 -10.68 18.67 21.55
C ARG A 229 -12.17 18.69 21.88
N THR A 230 -12.92 19.62 21.29
CA THR A 230 -14.37 19.74 21.55
C THR A 230 -15.11 18.44 21.24
N LEU A 231 -14.80 17.81 20.10
CA LEU A 231 -15.46 16.57 19.67
C LEU A 231 -15.08 15.37 20.53
N VAL A 232 -13.81 15.26 20.95
CA VAL A 232 -13.38 14.22 21.91
C VAL A 232 -14.07 14.40 23.26
N GLU A 233 -14.15 15.63 23.78
CA GLU A 233 -14.85 15.93 25.04
C GLU A 233 -16.36 15.66 24.94
N TYR A 234 -16.94 15.83 23.75
CA TYR A 234 -18.32 15.50 23.44
C TYR A 234 -18.57 13.99 23.28
N GLY A 235 -17.51 13.18 23.17
CA GLY A 235 -17.56 11.73 23.12
C GLY A 235 -17.29 11.10 21.74
N VAL A 236 -16.96 11.91 20.72
CA VAL A 236 -16.61 11.39 19.39
C VAL A 236 -15.15 10.94 19.41
N GLU A 237 -14.93 9.62 19.39
CA GLU A 237 -13.58 9.06 19.48
C GLU A 237 -12.89 8.87 18.12
N ASP A 238 -13.65 8.61 17.06
CA ASP A 238 -13.14 8.27 15.73
C ASP A 238 -13.15 9.52 14.83
N LEU A 239 -12.09 10.32 14.93
CA LEU A 239 -11.94 11.56 14.18
C LEU A 239 -10.97 11.41 13.01
N VAL A 240 -11.18 12.20 11.95
CA VAL A 240 -10.26 12.37 10.82
C VAL A 240 -10.03 13.87 10.61
N LEU A 241 -8.81 14.30 10.33
CA LEU A 241 -8.43 15.70 10.27
C LEU A 241 -8.22 16.15 8.82
N ASP A 242 -8.97 17.16 8.40
CA ASP A 242 -8.78 17.88 7.14
C ASP A 242 -8.27 19.31 7.43
N PRO A 243 -6.95 19.56 7.28
CA PRO A 243 -6.37 20.89 7.40
C PRO A 243 -6.58 21.77 6.15
N GLY A 244 -7.29 21.27 5.13
CA GLY A 244 -7.48 21.89 3.83
C GLY A 244 -6.45 21.44 2.79
N THR A 245 -6.92 21.23 1.56
CA THR A 245 -6.09 20.90 0.39
C THR A 245 -6.25 21.98 -0.67
N MET A 246 -5.16 22.62 -1.09
CA MET A 246 -5.18 23.64 -2.14
C MET A 246 -3.98 23.51 -3.08
N TRP A 247 -4.18 23.93 -4.33
CA TRP A 247 -3.14 23.95 -5.36
C TRP A 247 -2.69 25.39 -5.67
N ASP A 248 -3.60 26.23 -6.19
CA ASP A 248 -3.27 27.56 -6.72
C ASP A 248 -2.76 28.51 -5.63
N GLY A 249 -1.46 28.84 -5.69
CA GLY A 249 -0.79 29.79 -4.78
C GLY A 249 -0.60 29.32 -3.34
N ASN A 250 -1.21 28.20 -2.94
CA ASN A 250 -1.26 27.73 -1.54
C ASN A 250 -0.80 26.27 -1.38
N LEU A 251 -0.15 25.69 -2.39
CA LEU A 251 0.43 24.34 -2.31
C LEU A 251 1.42 24.22 -1.14
N SER A 252 2.25 25.25 -0.91
CA SER A 252 3.21 25.27 0.21
C SER A 252 2.50 25.10 1.56
N ASP A 253 1.42 25.86 1.79
CA ASP A 253 0.64 25.79 3.04
C ASP A 253 0.01 24.42 3.21
N THR A 254 -0.52 23.85 2.13
CA THR A 254 -1.06 22.49 2.12
C THR A 254 -0.02 21.47 2.59
N ILE A 255 1.15 21.43 1.95
CA ILE A 255 2.22 20.48 2.30
C ILE A 255 2.75 20.71 3.73
N ASN A 256 2.87 21.97 4.14
CA ASN A 256 3.35 22.33 5.48
C ASN A 256 2.35 21.91 6.56
N ASN A 257 1.05 22.15 6.37
CA ASN A 257 0.04 21.81 7.36
C ASN A 257 -0.02 20.31 7.62
N PHE A 258 -0.05 19.48 6.57
CA PHE A 258 0.00 18.01 6.74
C PHE A 258 1.27 17.56 7.47
N THR A 259 2.42 18.16 7.12
CA THR A 259 3.70 17.86 7.77
C THR A 259 3.71 18.26 9.23
N MET A 260 3.19 19.43 9.57
CA MET A 260 3.13 19.95 10.93
C MET A 260 2.19 19.12 11.80
N VAL A 261 1.01 18.75 11.30
CA VAL A 261 0.06 17.90 12.02
C VAL A 261 0.66 16.51 12.28
N ARG A 262 1.27 15.87 11.27
CA ARG A 262 1.95 14.58 11.46
C ARG A 262 3.08 14.68 12.48
N ARG A 263 3.88 15.76 12.42
CA ARG A 263 4.99 15.98 13.35
C ARG A 263 4.50 16.22 14.78
N ALA A 264 3.41 16.97 14.95
CA ALA A 264 2.79 17.21 16.24
C ALA A 264 2.36 15.89 16.89
N ALA A 265 1.67 15.03 16.14
CA ALA A 265 1.28 13.71 16.62
C ALA A 265 2.49 12.81 16.95
N THR A 266 3.42 12.65 16.00
CA THR A 266 4.46 11.60 16.09
C THR A 266 5.71 11.99 16.87
N LYS A 267 6.17 13.25 16.77
CA LYS A 267 7.41 13.71 17.39
C LYS A 267 7.19 14.52 18.66
N ILE A 268 6.08 15.26 18.74
CA ILE A 268 5.73 16.09 19.91
C ILE A 268 4.82 15.32 20.88
N GLY A 269 3.98 14.42 20.36
CA GLY A 269 3.03 13.63 21.15
C GLY A 269 1.71 14.35 21.42
N ASP A 270 1.30 15.25 20.52
CA ASP A 270 0.02 15.96 20.63
C ASP A 270 -1.14 15.06 20.22
N GLU A 271 -1.82 14.48 21.21
CA GLU A 271 -2.92 13.52 20.99
C GLU A 271 -4.14 14.16 20.30
N LEU A 272 -4.36 15.47 20.45
CA LEU A 272 -5.47 16.17 19.80
C LEU A 272 -5.26 16.35 18.29
N LEU A 273 -4.02 16.18 17.84
CA LEU A 273 -3.65 16.11 16.43
C LEU A 273 -3.26 14.68 16.01
N GLY A 274 -3.47 13.71 16.91
CA GLY A 274 -3.12 12.30 16.77
C GLY A 274 -4.17 11.48 16.01
N PHE A 275 -4.75 12.03 14.95
CA PHE A 275 -5.81 11.41 14.15
C PHE A 275 -5.40 11.31 12.67
N PRO A 276 -6.02 10.41 11.89
CA PRO A 276 -5.73 10.28 10.46
C PRO A 276 -5.93 11.61 9.71
N LEU A 277 -5.12 11.85 8.68
CA LEU A 277 -5.21 13.04 7.82
C LEU A 277 -5.98 12.74 6.53
N LEU A 278 -6.96 13.58 6.19
CA LEU A 278 -7.69 13.53 4.93
C LEU A 278 -7.22 14.66 4.02
N ALA A 279 -6.90 14.32 2.77
CA ALA A 279 -6.63 15.26 1.70
C ALA A 279 -7.72 15.20 0.62
N VAL A 280 -7.92 16.31 -0.09
CA VAL A 280 -8.87 16.41 -1.19
C VAL A 280 -8.17 16.91 -2.45
N PRO A 281 -7.27 16.12 -3.10
CA PRO A 281 -6.68 16.50 -4.38
C PRO A 281 -7.72 16.92 -5.44
N ALA A 282 -8.95 16.38 -5.37
CA ALA A 282 -10.07 16.76 -6.23
C ALA A 282 -10.36 18.28 -6.27
N THR A 283 -9.90 19.07 -5.29
CA THR A 283 -10.04 20.54 -5.31
C THR A 283 -9.41 21.19 -6.54
N VAL A 284 -8.42 20.56 -7.20
CA VAL A 284 -7.84 21.12 -8.44
C VAL A 284 -8.87 21.25 -9.57
N TRP A 285 -9.96 20.48 -9.50
CA TRP A 285 -11.04 20.54 -10.48
C TRP A 285 -11.95 21.76 -10.31
N MET A 286 -11.87 22.44 -9.16
CA MET A 286 -12.62 23.66 -8.88
C MET A 286 -12.04 24.89 -9.60
N SER A 287 -10.78 24.85 -10.05
CA SER A 287 -10.16 25.97 -10.76
C SER A 287 -10.74 26.09 -12.19
N GLU A 288 -11.15 27.29 -12.59
CA GLU A 288 -11.72 27.54 -13.92
C GLU A 288 -10.62 27.76 -14.98
N GLY A 289 -10.95 27.53 -16.26
CA GLY A 289 -10.12 27.97 -17.39
C GLY A 289 -8.98 27.06 -17.84
N GLU A 290 -8.80 25.90 -17.20
CA GLU A 290 -7.79 24.91 -17.59
C GLU A 290 -8.38 23.68 -18.28
N LEU A 291 -7.60 23.07 -19.18
CA LEU A 291 -7.95 21.83 -19.84
C LEU A 291 -8.07 20.67 -18.84
N PRO A 292 -9.04 19.73 -18.99
CA PRO A 292 -9.21 18.59 -18.10
C PRO A 292 -7.93 17.77 -17.88
N GLU A 293 -7.11 17.60 -18.91
CA GLU A 293 -5.85 16.84 -18.84
C GLU A 293 -4.82 17.52 -17.93
N ILE A 294 -4.80 18.85 -17.90
CA ILE A 294 -3.92 19.62 -16.99
C ILE A 294 -4.41 19.46 -15.55
N LYS A 295 -5.73 19.51 -15.32
CA LYS A 295 -6.32 19.32 -13.99
C LYS A 295 -6.05 17.91 -13.46
N ALA A 296 -6.29 16.90 -14.27
CA ALA A 296 -5.99 15.50 -13.98
C ALA A 296 -4.50 15.27 -13.66
N TRP A 297 -3.59 15.89 -14.43
CA TRP A 297 -2.15 15.84 -14.16
C TRP A 297 -1.79 16.51 -12.82
N ARG A 298 -2.34 17.70 -12.54
CA ARG A 298 -2.13 18.40 -11.26
C ARG A 298 -2.68 17.61 -10.08
N GLU A 299 -3.82 16.98 -10.26
CA GLU A 299 -4.42 16.11 -9.25
C GLU A 299 -3.48 14.95 -8.91
N ALA A 300 -2.97 14.25 -9.93
CA ALA A 300 -2.02 13.15 -9.72
C ALA A 300 -0.72 13.63 -9.03
N CYS A 301 -0.22 14.81 -9.39
CA CYS A 301 0.92 15.42 -8.71
C CYS A 301 0.61 15.74 -7.24
N LEU A 302 -0.52 16.38 -6.95
CA LEU A 302 -0.93 16.75 -5.60
C LEU A 302 -1.18 15.52 -4.71
N ALA A 303 -1.88 14.51 -5.24
CA ALA A 303 -2.10 13.23 -4.59
C ALA A 303 -0.76 12.53 -4.26
N SER A 304 0.18 12.52 -5.21
CA SER A 304 1.52 11.95 -5.00
C SER A 304 2.29 12.68 -3.89
N MET A 305 2.26 14.01 -3.90
CA MET A 305 2.91 14.82 -2.86
C MET A 305 2.29 14.55 -1.48
N LEU A 306 0.96 14.51 -1.39
CA LEU A 306 0.25 14.33 -0.12
C LEU A 306 0.33 12.90 0.42
N MET A 307 0.40 11.89 -0.44
CA MET A 307 0.68 10.52 -0.03
C MET A 307 2.05 10.40 0.67
N VAL A 308 3.09 11.03 0.10
CA VAL A 308 4.43 11.08 0.70
C VAL A 308 4.47 12.03 1.90
N ARG A 309 3.58 13.02 1.93
CA ARG A 309 3.39 13.99 3.01
C ARG A 309 2.17 13.67 3.88
N TYR A 310 2.03 12.39 4.17
CA TYR A 310 1.28 11.85 5.31
C TYR A 310 -0.25 11.89 5.25
N ALA A 311 -0.86 12.10 4.08
CA ALA A 311 -2.28 11.84 3.90
C ALA A 311 -2.57 10.35 4.15
N ASP A 312 -3.58 10.09 4.99
CA ASP A 312 -4.06 8.75 5.32
C ASP A 312 -5.28 8.35 4.48
N LEU A 313 -6.05 9.34 4.03
CA LEU A 313 -7.13 9.22 3.07
C LEU A 313 -7.02 10.36 2.04
N MET A 314 -7.28 10.08 0.77
CA MET A 314 -7.37 11.10 -0.28
C MET A 314 -8.68 10.97 -1.05
N ILE A 315 -9.33 12.09 -1.35
CA ILE A 315 -10.48 12.16 -2.26
C ILE A 315 -10.03 12.73 -3.60
N MET A 316 -10.15 11.93 -4.66
CA MET A 316 -9.78 12.26 -6.03
C MET A 316 -11.00 12.28 -6.96
N HIS A 317 -10.88 12.95 -8.10
CA HIS A 317 -11.88 13.06 -9.15
C HIS A 317 -11.48 12.29 -10.41
N SER A 318 -10.22 12.38 -10.85
CA SER A 318 -9.72 11.62 -11.99
C SER A 318 -9.86 10.12 -11.79
N ILE A 319 -10.20 9.40 -12.86
CA ILE A 319 -10.25 7.93 -12.90
C ILE A 319 -9.44 7.33 -14.06
N GLU A 320 -8.86 8.19 -14.89
CA GLU A 320 -8.06 7.78 -16.04
C GLU A 320 -6.87 6.92 -15.58
N GLY A 321 -6.60 5.82 -16.30
CA GLY A 321 -5.55 4.90 -15.87
C GLY A 321 -4.16 5.56 -15.71
N TRP A 322 -3.85 6.59 -16.50
CA TRP A 322 -2.58 7.32 -16.40
C TRP A 322 -2.48 8.25 -15.19
N THR A 323 -3.59 8.57 -14.51
CA THR A 323 -3.59 9.31 -13.23
C THR A 323 -3.58 8.34 -12.04
N ILE A 324 -4.38 7.28 -12.12
CA ILE A 324 -4.57 6.33 -11.02
C ILE A 324 -3.41 5.35 -10.88
N LEU A 325 -2.94 4.74 -11.98
CA LEU A 325 -1.86 3.76 -11.96
C LEU A 325 -0.59 4.26 -11.25
N PRO A 326 -0.01 5.44 -11.60
CA PRO A 326 1.19 5.92 -10.90
C PRO A 326 0.92 6.21 -9.42
N THR A 327 -0.28 6.65 -9.06
CA THR A 327 -0.69 6.92 -7.67
C THR A 327 -0.75 5.62 -6.85
N LEU A 328 -1.35 4.56 -7.41
CA LEU A 328 -1.42 3.24 -6.76
C LEU A 328 -0.04 2.58 -6.63
N ILE A 329 0.82 2.70 -7.66
CA ILE A 329 2.20 2.21 -7.61
C ILE A 329 3.02 2.98 -6.56
N LEU A 330 2.88 4.30 -6.49
CA LEU A 330 3.56 5.11 -5.47
C LEU A 330 3.14 4.68 -4.06
N ARG A 331 1.84 4.42 -3.84
CA ARG A 331 1.32 3.90 -2.58
C ARG A 331 2.02 2.59 -2.21
N GLU A 332 2.05 1.65 -3.14
CA GLU A 332 2.67 0.36 -2.92
C GLU A 332 4.16 0.48 -2.52
N ASN A 333 4.88 1.35 -3.22
CA ASN A 333 6.30 1.57 -2.97
C ASN A 333 6.59 2.26 -1.62
N ILE A 334 5.80 3.28 -1.26
CA ILE A 334 5.98 4.01 0.01
C ILE A 334 5.70 3.11 1.21
N TYR A 335 4.72 2.21 1.10
CA TYR A 335 4.28 1.34 2.19
C TYR A 335 4.99 -0.02 2.27
N THR A 336 5.88 -0.32 1.32
CA THR A 336 6.76 -1.51 1.40
C THR A 336 7.70 -1.41 2.61
N ASP A 337 7.95 -2.53 3.31
CA ASP A 337 8.89 -2.58 4.44
C ASP A 337 10.31 -2.29 3.96
N PRO A 338 10.96 -1.21 4.43
CA PRO A 338 12.30 -0.86 3.97
C PRO A 338 13.41 -1.79 4.49
N ARG A 339 13.12 -2.67 5.47
CA ARG A 339 14.09 -3.60 6.06
C ARG A 339 14.12 -4.93 5.33
N LYS A 340 13.08 -5.26 4.57
CA LYS A 340 12.94 -6.54 3.87
C LYS A 340 12.76 -6.29 2.37
N PRO A 341 13.74 -6.68 1.53
CA PRO A 341 13.54 -6.67 0.10
C PRO A 341 12.34 -7.55 -0.28
N VAL A 342 11.53 -7.09 -1.24
CA VAL A 342 10.43 -7.89 -1.78
C VAL A 342 11.02 -8.97 -2.67
N ALA A 343 10.85 -10.25 -2.31
CA ALA A 343 11.38 -11.38 -3.04
C ALA A 343 10.27 -12.30 -3.54
N VAL A 344 10.54 -12.99 -4.65
CA VAL A 344 9.73 -14.11 -5.14
C VAL A 344 10.32 -15.43 -4.68
N GLU A 345 9.52 -16.50 -4.69
CA GLU A 345 10.02 -17.84 -4.39
C GLU A 345 11.05 -18.29 -5.44
N SER A 346 12.21 -18.78 -4.99
CA SER A 346 13.24 -19.33 -5.88
C SER A 346 12.79 -20.63 -6.53
N GLY A 347 13.35 -20.95 -7.69
CA GLY A 347 13.10 -22.21 -8.40
C GLY A 347 12.81 -22.00 -9.88
N LEU A 348 12.32 -23.06 -10.53
CA LEU A 348 12.04 -23.04 -11.96
C LEU A 348 10.72 -22.32 -12.24
N ARG A 349 10.71 -21.51 -13.29
CA ARG A 349 9.52 -20.95 -13.93
C ARG A 349 9.53 -21.30 -15.40
N THR A 350 8.32 -21.48 -15.94
CA THR A 350 8.09 -21.89 -17.33
C THR A 350 7.30 -20.79 -18.00
N PHE A 351 7.78 -20.31 -19.14
CA PHE A 351 7.11 -19.31 -19.97
C PHE A 351 6.74 -19.93 -21.32
N GLY A 352 5.51 -19.72 -21.77
CA GLY A 352 4.96 -20.36 -22.96
C GLY A 352 4.91 -21.89 -22.84
N SER A 353 5.21 -22.57 -23.94
CA SER A 353 5.26 -24.03 -24.02
C SER A 353 6.68 -24.49 -24.39
N PRO A 354 7.63 -24.49 -23.43
CA PRO A 354 9.01 -24.84 -23.73
C PRO A 354 9.15 -26.32 -24.08
N SER A 355 10.06 -26.61 -25.02
CA SER A 355 10.47 -27.95 -25.40
C SER A 355 11.81 -28.32 -24.77
N GLU A 356 12.35 -29.49 -25.12
CA GLU A 356 13.69 -29.93 -24.69
C GLU A 356 14.84 -29.12 -25.32
N ASP A 357 14.55 -28.26 -26.30
CA ASP A 357 15.50 -27.38 -27.00
C ASP A 357 15.32 -25.89 -26.61
N SER A 358 14.39 -25.61 -25.71
CA SER A 358 14.08 -24.25 -25.25
C SER A 358 15.19 -23.66 -24.38
N PRO A 359 15.44 -22.34 -24.47
CA PRO A 359 16.50 -21.69 -23.71
C PRO A 359 16.25 -21.76 -22.20
N VAL A 360 17.35 -21.88 -21.45
CA VAL A 360 17.37 -21.81 -19.99
C VAL A 360 18.06 -20.51 -19.58
N LEU A 361 17.33 -19.66 -18.88
CA LEU A 361 17.79 -18.38 -18.37
C LEU A 361 17.91 -18.42 -16.84
N VAL A 362 18.77 -17.58 -16.26
CA VAL A 362 18.89 -17.39 -14.81
C VAL A 362 18.59 -15.94 -14.43
N THR A 363 17.93 -15.74 -13.30
CA THR A 363 17.77 -14.42 -12.67
C THR A 363 17.84 -14.51 -11.15
N SER A 364 17.82 -13.37 -10.47
CA SER A 364 17.71 -13.25 -9.01
C SER A 364 16.26 -13.31 -8.52
N ASN A 365 16.03 -13.68 -7.27
CA ASN A 365 14.69 -13.69 -6.67
C ASN A 365 14.18 -12.33 -6.16
N PHE A 366 14.89 -11.23 -6.40
CA PHE A 366 14.33 -9.90 -6.14
C PHE A 366 13.10 -9.66 -7.02
N ALA A 367 11.96 -9.33 -6.42
CA ALA A 367 10.68 -9.35 -7.10
C ALA A 367 10.63 -8.39 -8.29
N LEU A 368 11.18 -7.18 -8.16
CA LEU A 368 11.21 -6.23 -9.28
C LEU A 368 12.04 -6.80 -10.44
N THR A 369 13.22 -7.35 -10.18
CA THR A 369 14.04 -7.98 -11.22
C THR A 369 13.33 -9.18 -11.86
N TYR A 370 12.71 -10.04 -11.06
CA TYR A 370 11.96 -11.19 -11.57
C TYR A 370 10.80 -10.76 -12.48
N TYR A 371 9.93 -9.86 -12.02
CA TYR A 371 8.75 -9.47 -12.78
C TYR A 371 9.09 -8.68 -14.04
N THR A 372 10.17 -7.89 -14.04
CA THR A 372 10.68 -7.26 -15.28
C THR A 372 11.13 -8.32 -16.29
N VAL A 373 11.96 -9.28 -15.88
CA VAL A 373 12.40 -10.37 -16.77
C VAL A 373 11.23 -11.23 -17.23
N ALA A 374 10.28 -11.55 -16.35
CA ALA A 374 9.09 -12.34 -16.67
C ALA A 374 8.23 -11.66 -17.74
N ALA A 375 7.96 -10.36 -17.59
CA ALA A 375 7.18 -9.60 -18.57
C ALA A 375 7.87 -9.56 -19.95
N ASP A 376 9.19 -9.36 -19.99
CA ASP A 376 9.94 -9.35 -21.25
C ASP A 376 9.97 -10.75 -21.92
N LEU A 377 10.04 -11.82 -21.12
CA LEU A 377 9.96 -13.20 -21.62
C LEU A 377 8.56 -13.52 -22.15
N GLU A 378 7.50 -13.12 -21.47
CA GLU A 378 6.12 -13.27 -21.94
C GLU A 378 5.89 -12.51 -23.25
N ALA A 379 6.35 -11.26 -23.32
CA ALA A 379 6.25 -10.42 -24.51
C ALA A 379 7.05 -10.99 -25.71
N SER A 380 8.12 -11.74 -25.45
CA SER A 380 8.92 -12.38 -26.51
C SER A 380 8.16 -13.47 -27.28
N GLY A 381 7.17 -14.11 -26.66
CA GLY A 381 6.46 -15.28 -27.20
C GLY A 381 7.32 -16.56 -27.31
N VAL A 382 8.59 -16.54 -26.86
CA VAL A 382 9.49 -17.69 -26.93
C VAL A 382 9.30 -18.60 -25.71
N GLY A 383 8.99 -19.87 -25.95
CA GLY A 383 8.90 -20.89 -24.89
C GLY A 383 10.25 -21.10 -24.23
N CYS A 384 10.37 -20.84 -22.91
CA CYS A 384 11.64 -20.91 -22.19
C CYS A 384 11.50 -21.30 -20.71
N TYR A 385 12.64 -21.65 -20.11
CA TYR A 385 12.78 -21.92 -18.68
C TYR A 385 13.56 -20.79 -17.99
N LEU A 386 13.06 -20.30 -16.87
CA LEU A 386 13.74 -19.30 -16.04
C LEU A 386 14.03 -19.89 -14.66
N VAL A 387 15.30 -19.98 -14.30
CA VAL A 387 15.77 -20.41 -12.98
C VAL A 387 15.95 -19.18 -12.10
N VAL A 388 15.07 -19.03 -11.12
CA VAL A 388 15.09 -17.94 -10.15
C VAL A 388 15.98 -18.35 -8.98
N THR A 389 17.15 -17.72 -8.86
CA THR A 389 18.15 -18.03 -7.82
C THR A 389 17.88 -17.22 -6.56
N ASP A 390 17.97 -17.85 -5.38
CA ASP A 390 17.81 -17.15 -4.11
C ASP A 390 19.01 -16.24 -3.79
N THR A 391 18.79 -14.94 -3.94
CA THR A 391 19.74 -13.87 -3.66
C THR A 391 19.36 -13.06 -2.43
N GLU A 392 18.51 -13.62 -1.55
CA GLU A 392 17.96 -12.93 -0.38
C GLU A 392 17.16 -11.67 -0.79
N GLY A 393 16.55 -11.69 -1.98
CA GLY A 393 15.78 -10.59 -2.53
C GLY A 393 16.62 -9.42 -3.06
N LEU A 394 17.89 -9.64 -3.40
CA LEU A 394 18.75 -8.62 -4.01
C LEU A 394 18.72 -8.69 -5.54
N SER A 395 18.74 -7.52 -6.20
CA SER A 395 18.85 -7.43 -7.66
C SER A 395 20.15 -8.08 -8.15
N VAL A 396 20.21 -8.50 -9.42
CA VAL A 396 21.37 -9.23 -9.97
C VAL A 396 22.70 -8.53 -9.67
N GLU A 397 22.83 -7.24 -9.97
CA GLU A 397 24.09 -6.52 -9.75
C GLU A 397 24.47 -6.39 -8.28
N SER A 398 23.49 -6.07 -7.43
CA SER A 398 23.69 -5.97 -5.97
C SER A 398 24.05 -7.32 -5.37
N ALA A 399 23.40 -8.39 -5.83
CA ALA A 399 23.64 -9.75 -5.38
C ALA A 399 25.03 -10.23 -5.80
N VAL A 400 25.44 -9.93 -7.02
CA VAL A 400 26.77 -10.25 -7.55
C VAL A 400 27.84 -9.48 -6.76
N ALA A 401 27.65 -8.17 -6.50
CA ALA A 401 28.56 -7.36 -5.69
C ALA A 401 28.62 -7.85 -4.23
N GLY A 402 27.48 -8.14 -3.62
CA GLY A 402 27.34 -8.63 -2.24
C GLY A 402 27.63 -10.11 -2.06
N ARG A 403 28.09 -10.83 -3.10
CA ARG A 403 28.34 -12.28 -3.10
C ARG A 403 27.13 -13.13 -2.67
N LYS A 404 25.93 -12.62 -2.95
CA LYS A 404 24.65 -13.33 -2.78
C LYS A 404 24.17 -14.00 -4.06
N LEU A 405 24.77 -13.68 -5.20
CA LEU A 405 24.72 -14.46 -6.43
C LEU A 405 26.16 -14.84 -6.80
N THR A 406 26.46 -16.14 -6.76
CA THR A 406 27.78 -16.73 -7.06
C THR A 406 27.61 -17.89 -8.02
N ALA A 407 28.72 -18.37 -8.60
CA ALA A 407 28.70 -19.54 -9.47
C ALA A 407 28.17 -20.80 -8.74
N ASP A 408 28.58 -21.01 -7.48
CA ASP A 408 28.05 -22.11 -6.64
C ASP A 408 26.53 -22.03 -6.48
N LYS A 409 25.99 -20.85 -6.13
CA LYS A 409 24.54 -20.68 -5.95
C LYS A 409 23.76 -20.93 -7.24
N ILE A 410 24.30 -20.54 -8.39
CA ILE A 410 23.70 -20.82 -9.69
C ILE A 410 23.73 -22.32 -9.98
N ALA A 411 24.85 -23.00 -9.69
CA ALA A 411 24.98 -24.44 -9.84
C ALA A 411 24.01 -25.21 -8.94
N GLU A 412 23.87 -24.79 -7.68
CA GLU A 412 22.88 -25.32 -6.73
C GLU A 412 21.45 -25.11 -7.24
N ALA A 413 21.12 -23.90 -7.72
CA ALA A 413 19.80 -23.59 -8.26
C ALA A 413 19.46 -24.44 -9.50
N LEU A 414 20.41 -24.67 -10.40
CA LEU A 414 20.23 -25.55 -11.56
C LEU A 414 19.89 -26.98 -11.12
N LYS A 415 20.67 -27.55 -10.21
CA LYS A 415 20.44 -28.90 -9.67
C LYS A 415 19.09 -29.00 -8.94
N ALA A 416 18.80 -28.05 -8.05
CA ALA A 416 17.55 -28.01 -7.29
C ALA A 416 16.32 -27.86 -8.19
N SER A 417 16.44 -27.08 -9.28
CA SER A 417 15.37 -26.86 -10.25
C SER A 417 15.06 -28.07 -11.13
N ARG A 418 15.98 -29.05 -11.21
CA ARG A 418 15.93 -30.20 -12.13
C ARG A 418 15.75 -29.82 -13.60
N VAL A 419 16.19 -28.62 -14.00
CA VAL A 419 16.09 -28.17 -15.39
C VAL A 419 16.96 -29.03 -16.34
N GLU A 420 18.01 -29.66 -15.81
CA GLU A 420 18.86 -30.62 -16.53
C GLU A 420 18.11 -31.83 -17.11
N GLU A 421 16.99 -32.20 -16.50
CA GLU A 421 16.11 -33.29 -16.94
C GLU A 421 15.09 -32.83 -17.98
N LYS A 422 14.96 -31.51 -18.18
CA LYS A 422 13.96 -30.89 -19.06
C LYS A 422 14.52 -30.44 -20.40
N VAL A 423 15.84 -30.35 -20.54
CA VAL A 423 16.51 -29.93 -21.78
C VAL A 423 17.61 -30.89 -22.22
N LYS A 424 17.75 -31.07 -23.53
CA LYS A 424 18.77 -31.92 -24.17
C LYS A 424 20.15 -31.27 -24.22
N HIS A 425 20.22 -29.95 -24.10
CA HIS A 425 21.46 -29.20 -24.14
C HIS A 425 21.98 -28.86 -22.73
N ARG A 426 23.19 -28.31 -22.66
CA ARG A 426 23.79 -27.74 -21.45
C ARG A 426 24.25 -26.32 -21.76
N LYS A 427 23.29 -25.43 -22.00
CA LYS A 427 23.52 -24.01 -22.36
C LYS A 427 22.68 -23.13 -21.45
N LEU A 428 23.34 -22.19 -20.78
CA LEU A 428 22.73 -21.34 -19.77
C LEU A 428 22.87 -19.88 -20.17
N ILE A 429 21.78 -19.12 -20.20
CA ILE A 429 21.82 -17.68 -20.42
C ILE A 429 21.85 -16.99 -19.07
N ILE A 430 22.92 -16.25 -18.78
CA ILE A 430 23.03 -15.42 -17.57
C ILE A 430 22.78 -13.95 -17.90
N PRO A 431 22.33 -13.12 -16.95
CA PRO A 431 22.20 -11.69 -17.18
C PRO A 431 23.57 -11.06 -17.48
N GLY A 432 23.63 -10.03 -18.33
CA GLY A 432 24.88 -9.32 -18.64
C GLY A 432 25.58 -8.74 -17.40
N ARG A 433 24.79 -8.32 -16.41
CA ARG A 433 25.27 -7.83 -15.10
C ARG A 433 25.96 -8.91 -14.26
N ALA A 434 25.82 -10.19 -14.62
CA ALA A 434 26.49 -11.33 -14.01
C ALA A 434 27.63 -11.88 -14.89
N SER A 435 28.00 -11.22 -15.99
CA SER A 435 29.01 -11.68 -16.96
C SER A 435 30.33 -12.12 -16.32
N ARG A 436 30.78 -11.44 -15.25
CA ARG A 436 32.01 -11.81 -14.53
C ARG A 436 32.00 -13.19 -13.88
N LEU A 437 30.83 -13.80 -13.72
CA LEU A 437 30.68 -15.15 -13.17
C LEU A 437 30.75 -16.25 -14.25
N SER A 438 30.78 -15.89 -15.55
CA SER A 438 30.59 -16.87 -16.62
C SER A 438 31.59 -18.02 -16.58
N GLY A 439 32.89 -17.72 -16.51
CA GLY A 439 33.94 -18.76 -16.52
C GLY A 439 33.86 -19.71 -15.33
N GLU A 440 33.58 -19.19 -14.13
CA GLU A 440 33.44 -19.98 -12.91
C GLU A 440 32.17 -20.86 -12.95
N ILE A 441 31.07 -20.35 -13.53
CA ILE A 441 29.85 -21.14 -13.75
C ILE A 441 30.13 -22.27 -14.74
N GLU A 442 30.81 -22.00 -15.85
CA GLU A 442 31.16 -23.04 -16.84
C GLU A 442 32.01 -24.15 -16.21
N GLU A 443 33.03 -23.79 -15.42
CA GLU A 443 33.91 -24.73 -14.73
C GLU A 443 33.13 -25.61 -13.72
N LEU A 444 32.24 -25.02 -12.92
CA LEU A 444 31.51 -25.74 -11.87
C LEU A 444 30.34 -26.59 -12.39
N THR A 445 29.65 -26.11 -13.42
CA THR A 445 28.40 -26.73 -13.91
C THR A 445 28.63 -27.62 -15.12
N GLY A 446 29.67 -27.37 -15.91
CA GLY A 446 29.85 -27.99 -17.23
C GLY A 446 28.83 -27.50 -18.28
N TRP A 447 27.99 -26.51 -17.96
CA TRP A 447 27.12 -25.86 -18.92
C TRP A 447 27.89 -24.78 -19.68
N THR A 448 27.66 -24.64 -20.98
CA THR A 448 28.13 -23.49 -21.76
C THR A 448 27.34 -22.25 -21.39
N VAL A 449 28.01 -21.18 -20.98
CA VAL A 449 27.37 -19.95 -20.53
C VAL A 449 27.30 -18.94 -21.67
N LEU A 450 26.08 -18.49 -21.98
CA LEU A 450 25.81 -17.37 -22.87
C LEU A 450 25.54 -16.13 -22.02
N VAL A 451 26.36 -15.09 -22.20
CA VAL A 451 26.12 -13.80 -21.55
C VAL A 451 25.01 -13.07 -22.30
N GLY A 452 23.86 -12.96 -21.66
CA GLY A 452 22.70 -12.22 -22.14
C GLY A 452 22.90 -10.69 -22.04
N PRO A 453 21.85 -9.92 -22.39
CA PRO A 453 21.92 -8.46 -22.37
C PRO A 453 22.02 -7.87 -20.95
N MET A 454 22.40 -6.59 -20.86
CA MET A 454 22.46 -5.84 -19.60
C MET A 454 21.08 -5.45 -19.08
N ASP A 455 20.10 -5.31 -19.98
CA ASP A 455 18.70 -5.02 -19.72
C ASP A 455 17.82 -6.16 -20.27
N SER A 456 16.75 -6.51 -19.58
CA SER A 456 15.89 -7.62 -19.98
C SER A 456 15.03 -7.29 -21.19
N SER A 457 14.79 -6.01 -21.50
CA SER A 457 14.03 -5.60 -22.69
C SER A 457 14.66 -6.07 -24.01
N ASP A 458 15.97 -6.36 -23.99
CA ASP A 458 16.73 -6.84 -25.15
C ASP A 458 16.74 -8.38 -25.26
N ILE A 459 16.16 -9.12 -24.31
CA ILE A 459 16.08 -10.59 -24.34
C ILE A 459 15.41 -11.10 -25.63
N PRO A 460 14.26 -10.55 -26.09
CA PRO A 460 13.63 -11.03 -27.32
C PRO A 460 14.57 -10.99 -28.52
N LYS A 461 15.28 -9.86 -28.69
CA LYS A 461 16.27 -9.69 -29.77
C LYS A 461 17.46 -10.64 -29.61
N PHE A 462 17.99 -10.78 -28.39
CA PHE A 462 19.09 -11.68 -28.10
C PHE A 462 18.75 -13.14 -28.45
N LEU A 463 17.56 -13.62 -28.06
CA LEU A 463 17.11 -14.98 -28.36
C LEU A 463 16.98 -15.19 -29.87
N GLN A 464 16.42 -14.22 -30.60
CA GLN A 464 16.32 -14.31 -32.06
C GLN A 464 17.69 -14.39 -32.75
N GLU A 465 18.66 -13.59 -32.32
CA GLU A 465 19.98 -13.49 -32.96
C GLU A 465 20.97 -14.56 -32.53
N LYS A 466 20.88 -15.08 -31.29
CA LYS A 466 21.92 -15.94 -30.68
C LYS A 466 21.44 -17.34 -30.34
N TRP A 467 20.13 -17.55 -30.20
CA TRP A 467 19.53 -18.85 -29.90
C TRP A 467 18.95 -19.49 -31.18
N SER A 468 18.06 -18.77 -31.88
CA SER A 468 17.37 -19.30 -33.07
C SER A 468 18.25 -19.45 -34.32
N SER A 469 19.42 -18.82 -34.33
CA SER A 469 20.37 -18.81 -35.45
C SER A 469 21.42 -19.91 -35.39
N GLN A 470 21.35 -20.81 -34.40
CA GLN A 470 22.28 -21.93 -34.31
C GLN A 470 21.83 -23.08 -35.23
N PRO A 471 22.62 -23.49 -36.23
CA PRO A 471 22.29 -24.66 -37.02
C PRO A 471 22.30 -25.90 -36.15
N SER A 472 21.24 -26.70 -36.23
CA SER A 472 21.17 -28.05 -35.67
C SER A 472 22.34 -28.87 -36.23
N GLN A 473 23.39 -29.05 -35.43
CA GLN A 473 24.44 -30.01 -35.76
C GLN A 473 23.93 -31.43 -35.46
N GLU A 474 23.08 -31.95 -36.34
CA GLU A 474 22.81 -33.38 -36.49
C GLU A 474 23.14 -33.79 -37.94
N SER A 475 24.32 -34.38 -38.12
CA SER A 475 24.59 -35.54 -39.01
C SER A 475 26.10 -35.76 -39.12
N GLY A 476 26.67 -36.37 -38.09
CA GLY A 476 27.97 -37.01 -38.17
C GLY A 476 27.87 -38.36 -38.88
N GLN A 477 28.68 -38.50 -39.93
CA GLN A 477 29.38 -39.72 -40.37
C GLN A 477 28.58 -40.82 -41.10
N LEU A 478 28.73 -40.81 -42.42
CA LEU A 478 28.85 -42.02 -43.24
C LEU A 478 30.19 -41.96 -44.00
N ARG A 479 31.14 -42.80 -43.58
CA ARG A 479 32.17 -43.40 -44.42
C ARG A 479 32.29 -44.86 -44.04
#